data_AF-A0A800BZK1-F1
#
_entry.id   AF-A0A800BZK1-F1
#
_cell.length_a   1.000
_cell.length_b   1.000
_cell.length_c   1.000
_cell.angle_alpha   90.00
_cell.angle_beta   90.00
_cell.angle_gamma   90.00
#
_symmetry.space_group_name_H-M   'P 1'
#
loop_
_entity.id
_entity.type
_entity.pdbx_description
1 polymer ?
#
loop_
_entity_poly.entity_id
_entity_poly.type
_entity_poly.pdbx_seq_one_letter_code
_entity_poly.pdbx_strand_id
1 'polypeptide(L)'
;ETIIAAVNDSPSGSKWAIATEVNLVDRLKRNHPDKEIHLLAPGSCQCTTMDCNQPVNLLWLLDNLAKGEVKNQIVVDPETAKLAAKSLEQMLAI
;
A
#
# COMPACT_ATOMS: atom_id res chain seq x y z
N GLU A 1 7.01 2.09 -9.20
CA GLU A 1 6.10 0.93 -9.13
C GLU A 1 6.02 0.24 -10.48
N THR A 2 6.62 -0.95 -10.65
CA THR A 2 6.77 -1.59 -11.96
C THR A 2 5.49 -2.27 -12.47
N ILE A 3 4.74 -2.93 -11.59
CA ILE A 3 3.47 -3.61 -11.96
C ILE A 3 2.45 -2.60 -12.50
N ILE A 4 2.29 -1.46 -11.81
CA ILE A 4 1.33 -0.42 -12.20
C ILE A 4 1.72 0.18 -13.55
N ALA A 5 3.00 0.52 -13.76
CA ALA A 5 3.49 1.02 -15.04
C ALA A 5 3.24 0.00 -16.17
N ALA A 6 3.57 -1.27 -15.96
CA ALA A 6 3.39 -2.31 -16.95
C ALA A 6 1.91 -2.50 -17.36
N VAL A 7 0.98 -2.40 -16.40
CA VAL A 7 -0.47 -2.44 -16.69
C VAL A 7 -0.92 -1.18 -17.41
N ASN A 8 -0.47 0.01 -16.99
CA ASN A 8 -0.82 1.28 -17.64
C ASN A 8 -0.39 1.32 -19.11
N ASP A 9 0.83 0.87 -19.39
CA ASP A 9 1.44 0.91 -20.72
C ASP A 9 0.95 -0.23 -21.64
N SER A 10 0.15 -1.16 -21.10
CA SER A 10 -0.37 -2.29 -21.88
C SER A 10 -1.55 -1.89 -22.78
N PRO A 11 -1.70 -2.53 -23.95
CA PRO A 11 -2.78 -2.22 -24.86
C PRO A 11 -4.15 -2.57 -24.25
N SER A 12 -5.19 -1.89 -24.73
CA SER A 12 -6.59 -2.21 -24.43
C SER A 12 -6.90 -3.67 -24.80
N GLY A 13 -7.70 -4.34 -23.98
CA GLY A 13 -8.04 -5.76 -24.15
C GLY A 13 -6.95 -6.74 -23.71
N SER A 14 -5.82 -6.25 -23.19
CA SER A 14 -4.78 -7.10 -22.60
C SER A 14 -5.30 -7.84 -21.36
N LYS A 15 -4.70 -9.01 -21.10
CA LYS A 15 -5.04 -9.88 -19.97
C LYS A 15 -3.88 -9.98 -19.00
N TRP A 16 -4.16 -9.80 -17.71
CA TRP A 16 -3.16 -9.77 -16.64
C TRP A 16 -3.57 -10.72 -15.52
N ALA A 17 -2.62 -11.55 -15.08
CA ALA A 17 -2.70 -12.25 -13.80
C ALA A 17 -1.62 -11.72 -12.88
N ILE A 18 -2.00 -11.09 -11.76
CA ILE A 18 -1.08 -10.35 -10.89
C ILE A 18 -0.96 -11.07 -9.55
N ALA A 19 0.28 -11.38 -9.15
CA ALA A 19 0.62 -12.10 -7.93
C ALA A 19 1.03 -11.13 -6.80
N THR A 20 0.08 -10.32 -6.35
CA THR A 20 0.30 -9.36 -5.26
C THR A 20 -0.94 -9.28 -4.37
N GLU A 21 -0.95 -8.35 -3.43
CA GLU A 21 -2.06 -8.14 -2.52
C GLU A 21 -3.33 -7.70 -3.26
N VAL A 22 -4.49 -8.22 -2.82
CA VAL A 22 -5.78 -8.10 -3.51
C VAL A 22 -6.22 -6.65 -3.75
N ASN A 23 -5.94 -5.73 -2.82
CA ASN A 23 -6.36 -4.33 -2.96
C ASN A 23 -5.66 -3.63 -4.12
N LEU A 24 -4.40 -3.98 -4.40
CA LEU A 24 -3.70 -3.43 -5.56
C LEU A 24 -4.30 -3.98 -6.86
N VAL A 25 -4.59 -5.28 -6.92
CA VAL A 25 -5.21 -5.90 -8.10
C VAL A 25 -6.60 -5.30 -8.36
N ASP A 26 -7.42 -5.16 -7.32
CA ASP A 26 -8.76 -4.58 -7.43
C ASP A 26 -8.74 -3.09 -7.77
N ARG A 27 -7.73 -2.35 -7.29
CA ARG A 27 -7.49 -0.97 -7.72
C ARG A 27 -7.18 -0.89 -9.21
N LEU A 28 -6.30 -1.77 -9.71
CA LEU A 28 -5.96 -1.82 -11.13
C LEU A 28 -7.15 -2.23 -11.99
N LYS A 29 -7.94 -3.23 -11.57
CA LYS A 29 -9.20 -3.60 -12.24
C LYS A 29 -10.16 -2.41 -12.39
N ARG A 30 -10.35 -1.62 -11.31
CA ARG A 30 -11.24 -0.46 -11.33
C ARG A 30 -10.73 0.68 -12.21
N ASN A 31 -9.42 0.90 -12.24
CA ASN A 31 -8.81 1.99 -13.00
C ASN A 31 -8.61 1.67 -14.49
N HIS A 32 -8.65 0.40 -14.89
CA HIS A 32 -8.47 -0.05 -16.27
C HIS A 32 -9.62 -0.98 -16.71
N PRO A 33 -10.86 -0.45 -16.85
CA PRO A 33 -12.01 -1.25 -17.27
C PRO A 33 -11.87 -1.80 -18.70
N ASP A 34 -10.93 -1.25 -19.48
CA ASP A 34 -10.58 -1.69 -20.83
C ASP A 34 -9.69 -2.94 -20.86
N LYS A 35 -9.23 -3.44 -19.70
CA LYS A 35 -8.30 -4.57 -19.57
C LYS A 35 -8.90 -5.66 -18.68
N GLU A 36 -8.49 -6.90 -18.93
CA GLU A 36 -8.92 -8.04 -18.13
C GLU A 36 -7.85 -8.35 -17.07
N ILE A 37 -8.11 -8.00 -15.81
CA ILE A 37 -7.13 -8.14 -14.72
C ILE A 37 -7.66 -9.13 -13.68
N HIS A 38 -6.82 -10.10 -13.31
CA HIS A 38 -7.12 -11.17 -12.35
C HIS A 38 -6.05 -11.28 -11.26
N LEU A 39 -6.48 -11.69 -10.07
CA LEU A 39 -5.57 -12.10 -9.01
C LEU A 39 -5.02 -13.48 -9.37
N LEU A 40 -3.70 -13.68 -9.30
CA LEU A 40 -3.10 -14.98 -9.64
C LEU A 40 -3.45 -16.06 -8.60
N ALA A 41 -3.69 -15.66 -7.35
CA ALA A 41 -3.96 -16.60 -6.26
C ALA A 41 -5.35 -17.27 -6.42
N PRO A 42 -5.49 -18.55 -6.00
CA PRO A 42 -6.75 -19.30 -6.11
C PRO A 42 -7.85 -18.80 -5.15
N GLY A 43 -7.50 -17.95 -4.19
CA GLY A 43 -8.41 -17.30 -3.25
C GLY A 43 -7.94 -15.87 -2.94
N SER A 44 -8.54 -15.23 -1.94
CA SER A 44 -8.15 -13.89 -1.53
C SER A 44 -6.74 -13.88 -0.92
N CYS A 45 -5.84 -13.07 -1.47
CA CYS A 45 -4.54 -12.75 -0.87
C CYS A 45 -4.65 -11.40 -0.17
N GLN A 46 -5.12 -11.42 1.08
CA GLN A 46 -5.31 -10.23 1.91
C GLN A 46 -4.21 -10.14 2.96
N CYS A 47 -3.62 -8.96 3.11
CA CYS A 47 -2.70 -8.69 4.22
C CYS A 47 -3.49 -8.26 5.46
N THR A 48 -3.53 -9.10 6.49
CA THR A 48 -4.29 -8.83 7.73
C THR A 48 -3.80 -7.59 8.46
N THR A 49 -2.49 -7.29 8.41
CA THR A 49 -1.93 -6.07 9.02
C THR A 49 -2.37 -4.81 8.28
N MET A 50 -2.48 -4.86 6.95
CA MET A 50 -3.01 -3.73 6.17
C MET A 50 -4.49 -3.48 6.49
N ASP A 51 -5.25 -4.55 6.74
CA ASP A 51 -6.68 -4.49 7.08
C ASP A 51 -6.96 -3.85 8.45
N CYS A 52 -5.95 -3.68 9.31
CA CYS A 52 -6.11 -2.95 10.56
C CYS A 52 -6.43 -1.45 10.36
N ASN A 53 -6.16 -0.89 9.17
CA ASN A 53 -6.37 0.53 8.84
C ASN A 53 -7.79 0.81 8.34
N GLN A 54 -8.79 0.57 9.19
CA GLN A 54 -10.20 0.77 8.84
C GLN A 54 -10.66 2.22 9.03
N PRO A 55 -11.70 2.69 8.31
CA PRO A 55 -12.24 4.04 8.47
C PRO A 55 -12.64 4.41 9.89
N VAL A 56 -13.14 3.45 10.67
CA VAL A 56 -13.49 3.65 12.09
C VAL A 56 -12.26 3.97 12.95
N ASN A 57 -11.14 3.29 12.70
CA ASN A 57 -9.88 3.54 13.41
C ASN A 57 -9.27 4.88 13.01
N LEU A 58 -9.38 5.24 11.73
CA LEU A 58 -8.95 6.55 11.24
C LEU A 58 -9.79 7.68 11.84
N LEU A 59 -11.12 7.54 11.85
CA LEU A 59 -12.03 8.51 12.48
C LEU A 59 -11.68 8.71 13.96
N TRP A 60 -11.51 7.61 14.70
CA TRP A 60 -11.12 7.67 16.10
C TRP A 60 -9.79 8.42 16.29
N LEU A 61 -8.78 8.14 15.46
CA LEU A 61 -7.50 8.83 15.53
C LEU A 61 -7.67 10.35 15.30
N LEU A 62 -8.45 10.73 14.29
CA LEU A 62 -8.73 12.13 13.95
C LEU A 62 -9.50 12.87 15.05
N ASP A 63 -10.50 12.22 15.67
CA ASP A 63 -11.28 12.79 16.78
C ASP A 63 -10.41 13.08 18.00
N ASN A 64 -9.44 12.21 18.30
CA ASN A 64 -8.49 12.44 19.39
C ASN A 64 -7.54 13.60 19.06
N LEU A 65 -7.01 13.65 17.84
CA LEU A 65 -6.15 14.75 17.40
C LEU A 65 -6.88 16.10 17.45
N ALA A 66 -8.16 16.15 17.05
CA ALA A 66 -8.98 17.36 17.15
C ALA A 66 -9.17 17.85 18.59
N LYS A 67 -9.12 16.94 19.57
CA LYS A 67 -9.16 17.24 21.02
C LYS A 67 -7.78 17.57 21.61
N GLY A 68 -6.72 17.58 20.80
CA GLY A 68 -5.34 17.76 21.25
C GLY A 68 -4.71 16.50 21.86
N GLU A 69 -5.36 15.34 21.75
CA GLU A 69 -4.84 14.07 22.24
C GLU A 69 -4.10 13.31 21.14
N VAL A 70 -2.79 13.16 21.29
CA VAL A 70 -1.99 12.35 20.35
C VAL A 70 -2.04 10.88 20.77
N LYS A 71 -2.61 10.02 19.92
CA LYS A 71 -2.64 8.57 20.12
C LYS A 71 -1.63 7.88 19.20
N ASN A 72 -1.02 6.81 19.68
CA ASN A 72 -0.16 5.92 18.90
C ASN A 72 0.96 6.66 18.11
N GLN A 73 1.52 7.72 18.69
CA GLN A 73 2.65 8.41 18.08
C GLN A 73 3.81 7.44 17.92
N ILE A 74 4.27 7.28 16.67
CA ILE A 74 5.43 6.45 16.38
C ILE A 74 6.65 7.18 16.90
N VAL A 75 7.36 6.55 17.85
CA VAL A 75 8.62 7.02 18.39
C VAL A 75 9.65 5.92 18.19
N VAL A 76 10.82 6.31 17.70
CA VAL A 76 11.97 5.43 17.48
C VAL A 76 13.12 5.97 18.30
N ASP A 77 13.90 5.10 18.93
CA ASP A 77 15.04 5.54 19.72
C ASP A 77 16.11 6.20 18.83
N PRO A 78 16.93 7.12 19.38
CA PRO A 78 17.85 7.91 18.57
C PRO A 78 18.88 7.11 17.79
N GLU A 79 19.35 5.98 18.35
CA GLU A 79 20.36 5.15 17.71
C GLU A 79 19.78 4.39 16.52
N THR A 80 18.64 3.72 16.72
CA THR A 80 17.92 3.03 15.65
C THR A 80 17.54 3.99 14.54
N ALA A 81 17.00 5.17 14.86
CA ALA A 81 16.61 6.17 13.89
C ALA A 81 17.81 6.63 13.02
N LYS A 82 18.97 6.88 13.65
CA LYS A 82 20.18 7.29 12.95
C LYS A 82 20.70 6.21 11.99
N LEU A 83 20.74 4.95 12.45
CA LEU A 83 21.24 3.85 11.62
C LEU A 83 20.29 3.52 10.47
N ALA A 84 18.98 3.51 10.73
CA ALA A 84 17.97 3.28 9.69
C ALA A 84 17.99 4.40 8.64
N ALA A 85 18.11 5.67 9.07
CA ALA A 85 18.22 6.82 8.16
C ALA A 85 19.42 6.70 7.22
N LYS A 86 20.60 6.33 7.74
CA LYS A 86 21.80 6.14 6.91
C LYS A 86 21.59 5.09 5.82
N SER A 87 21.00 3.94 6.15
CA SER A 87 20.71 2.89 5.16
C SER A 87 19.70 3.37 4.10
N LEU A 88 18.69 4.14 4.53
CA LEU A 88 17.70 4.72 3.62
C LEU A 88 18.32 5.77 2.69
N GLU A 89 19.18 6.64 3.20
CA GLU A 89 19.92 7.63 2.40
C GLU A 89 20.78 6.97 1.33
N GLN A 90 21.47 5.87 1.66
CA GLN A 90 22.27 5.12 0.69
C GLN A 90 21.40 4.46 -0.39
N MET A 91 20.23 3.94 -0.04
CA MET A 91 19.28 3.36 -1.01
C MET A 91 18.75 4.42 -1.98
N LEU A 92 18.46 5.63 -1.50
CA LEU A 92 17.89 6.72 -2.31
C LEU A 92 18.92 7.48 -3.16
N ALA A 93 20.21 7.37 -2.83
CA ALA A 93 21.29 8.00 -3.60
C ALA A 93 21.64 7.26 -4.91
N ILE A 94 21.01 6.11 -5.16
CA ILE A 94 21.17 5.26 -6.36
C ILE A 94 19.91 5.36 -7.21
#